data_AF-M6D635-F1
#
_entry.id   AF-M6D635-F1
#
_cell.length_a   1.000
_cell.length_b   1.000
_cell.length_c   1.000
_cell.angle_alpha   90.00
_cell.angle_beta   90.00
_cell.angle_gamma   90.00
#
_symmetry.space_group_name_H-M   'P 1'
#
loop_
_entity.id
_entity.type
_entity.pdbx_description
1 polymer ?
#
loop_
_entity_poly.entity_id
_entity_poly.type
_entity_poly.pdbx_seq_one_letter_code
_entity_poly.pdbx_strand_id
1 'polypeptide(L)'
;MLRNLFFFLCFVAHPVFSTNIIFLPGKVEGNLPATLERIDDRWQEISKLGAFYANLLLKAKVDTTEKIRDKEIFNKFKSSRFGKEDFSKICSELAVDYLVRDEVGFQNNISLDRAVYDCTQKRLDEFHLSEKSDLFFLMRSMTERSFPWIPTKKRQTTASNKVEREFIFVIDMSPSFQREREEWAQFVKNASWDSMTGMQIVTFSEGKVSILPKAGSLAELRTQVGNLKSFGKSSLDDLSEALLSTKRTLVRPGSRSQNVQDIIILTNAKGKIPNSTLSSAIQDLQSSGYRVQLFTAPYSAVSQTQFFKGILPKGNLFEITYFKRVSTVKDSKTLIFRGRRIYFTYSDVSPSQTPPESSLNKVSYSGKYAESESINPLNFTEIYSELTGDKILTSDSLRDNLSFLLSQVLFKDGFKGEGGTEVLVKSGEKAFWVSLPPGIKTPQVDEQILYRTTYVPSASAVDGVANVAGLTEKYPISPSQILECTPIQVRNYFQHTNKSSFDCIIRGKVLQVKGL
;
A
#
# COMPACT_ATOMS: atom_id res chain seq x y z
N MET A 1 -11.83 -24.24 53.30
CA MET A 1 -11.96 -23.17 52.28
C MET A 1 -10.75 -23.01 51.37
N LEU A 2 -9.50 -23.26 51.81
CA LEU A 2 -8.31 -23.20 50.92
C LEU A 2 -8.30 -24.21 49.76
N ARG A 3 -8.93 -25.39 49.93
CA ARG A 3 -8.95 -26.47 48.93
C ARG A 3 -9.79 -26.15 47.68
N ASN A 4 -10.79 -25.27 47.82
CA ASN A 4 -11.61 -24.79 46.70
C ASN A 4 -10.96 -23.61 45.97
N LEU A 5 -10.11 -22.83 46.65
CA LEU A 5 -9.36 -21.73 46.03
C LEU A 5 -8.27 -22.27 45.09
N PHE A 6 -7.62 -23.38 45.47
CA PHE A 6 -6.61 -24.04 44.63
C PHE A 6 -7.20 -24.67 43.37
N PHE A 7 -8.40 -25.26 43.46
CA PHE A 7 -9.12 -25.77 42.29
C PHE A 7 -9.54 -24.65 41.32
N PHE A 8 -9.91 -23.48 41.83
CA PHE A 8 -10.21 -22.31 40.99
C PHE A 8 -8.96 -21.69 40.37
N LEU A 9 -7.83 -21.65 41.07
CA LEU A 9 -6.56 -21.12 40.56
C LEU A 9 -5.87 -22.04 39.54
N CYS A 10 -6.05 -23.36 39.63
CA CYS A 10 -5.53 -24.29 38.61
C CYS A 10 -6.27 -24.21 37.27
N PHE A 11 -7.53 -23.76 37.24
CA PHE A 11 -8.27 -23.54 35.99
C PHE A 11 -7.91 -22.23 35.26
N VAL A 12 -7.27 -21.28 35.94
CA VAL A 12 -6.87 -19.99 35.33
C VAL A 12 -5.47 -20.07 34.69
N ALA A 13 -4.69 -21.11 35.01
CA ALA A 13 -3.28 -21.20 34.64
C ALA A 13 -2.93 -22.26 33.58
N HIS A 14 -3.90 -22.93 32.96
CA HIS A 14 -3.66 -23.86 31.85
C HIS A 14 -4.57 -23.52 30.66
N PRO A 15 -4.07 -23.36 29.43
CA PRO A 15 -4.91 -23.26 28.25
C PRO A 15 -5.43 -24.66 27.89
N VAL A 16 -6.38 -25.16 28.68
CA VAL A 16 -7.22 -26.33 28.38
C VAL A 16 -8.53 -25.70 27.90
N PHE A 17 -8.83 -25.55 26.62
CA PHE A 17 -9.01 -26.57 25.60
C PHE A 17 -8.55 -26.02 24.24
N SER A 18 -7.73 -26.75 23.48
CA SER A 18 -7.52 -26.41 22.07
C SER A 18 -8.75 -26.89 21.30
N THR A 19 -9.73 -26.00 21.09
CA THR A 19 -10.87 -26.31 20.21
C THR A 19 -10.35 -26.77 18.85
N ASN A 20 -10.76 -27.96 18.42
CA ASN A 20 -10.38 -28.56 17.15
C ASN A 20 -11.50 -28.35 16.12
N ILE A 21 -11.18 -27.69 15.03
CA ILE A 21 -12.11 -27.40 13.93
C ILE A 21 -11.60 -28.09 12.68
N ILE A 22 -12.46 -28.87 12.03
CA ILE A 22 -12.18 -29.43 10.70
C ILE A 22 -13.11 -28.80 9.66
N PHE A 23 -12.51 -28.25 8.61
CA PHE A 23 -13.24 -27.82 7.43
C PHE A 23 -13.40 -28.98 6.45
N LEU A 24 -14.64 -29.40 6.21
CA LEU A 24 -15.06 -30.38 5.22
C LEU A 24 -14.97 -29.83 3.79
N PRO A 25 -15.00 -30.67 2.74
CA PRO A 25 -15.02 -30.20 1.36
C PRO A 25 -16.22 -29.28 1.14
N GLY A 26 -15.97 -28.10 0.57
CA GLY A 26 -17.00 -27.13 0.27
C GLY A 26 -17.65 -27.37 -1.09
N LYS A 27 -18.57 -26.48 -1.45
CA LYS A 27 -19.22 -26.45 -2.77
C LYS A 27 -19.09 -25.07 -3.38
N VAL A 28 -18.94 -25.03 -4.70
CA VAL A 28 -18.77 -23.79 -5.46
C VAL A 28 -19.67 -23.86 -6.69
N GLU A 29 -20.54 -22.88 -6.86
CA GLU A 29 -21.49 -22.82 -7.98
C GLU A 29 -21.64 -21.42 -8.56
N GLY A 30 -22.20 -21.35 -9.77
CA GLY A 30 -22.48 -20.10 -10.48
C GLY A 30 -21.36 -19.66 -11.45
N ASN A 31 -21.34 -18.37 -11.77
CA ASN A 31 -20.42 -17.74 -12.71
C ASN A 31 -19.07 -17.46 -12.02
N LEU A 32 -18.19 -18.45 -12.05
CA LEU A 32 -16.93 -18.39 -11.30
C LEU A 32 -15.98 -17.35 -11.89
N PRO A 33 -15.21 -16.64 -11.05
CA PRO A 33 -14.10 -15.82 -11.53
C PRO A 33 -13.03 -16.71 -12.17
N ALA A 34 -12.33 -16.20 -13.18
CA ALA A 34 -11.31 -16.93 -13.95
C ALA A 34 -10.20 -17.56 -13.08
N THR A 35 -9.95 -17.01 -11.88
CA THR A 35 -9.02 -17.58 -10.90
C THR A 35 -9.51 -18.90 -10.32
N LEU A 36 -10.82 -19.07 -10.11
CA LEU A 36 -11.44 -20.30 -9.58
C LEU A 36 -11.76 -21.30 -10.68
N GLU A 37 -12.04 -20.85 -11.91
CA GLU A 37 -12.31 -21.74 -13.05
C GLU A 37 -11.14 -22.67 -13.37
N ARG A 38 -9.90 -22.20 -13.16
CA ARG A 38 -8.66 -22.93 -13.47
C ARG A 38 -8.24 -23.93 -12.38
N ILE A 39 -9.02 -24.03 -11.30
CA ILE A 39 -8.72 -24.91 -10.17
C ILE A 39 -9.56 -26.17 -10.31
N ASP A 40 -8.90 -27.33 -10.37
CA ASP A 40 -9.59 -28.62 -10.49
C ASP A 40 -10.33 -28.99 -9.19
N ASP A 41 -9.66 -28.89 -8.03
CA ASP A 41 -10.19 -29.29 -6.71
C ASP A 41 -10.88 -28.15 -5.93
N ARG A 42 -11.83 -27.45 -6.56
CA ARG A 42 -12.52 -26.27 -5.99
C ARG A 42 -13.12 -26.48 -4.59
N TRP A 43 -13.69 -27.66 -4.33
CA TRP A 43 -14.24 -28.02 -3.02
C TRP A 43 -13.20 -27.97 -1.90
N GLN A 44 -11.96 -28.38 -2.21
CA GLN A 44 -10.87 -28.42 -1.26
C GLN A 44 -10.28 -27.02 -1.06
N GLU A 45 -10.26 -26.21 -2.12
CA GLU A 45 -9.79 -24.83 -2.05
C GLU A 45 -10.68 -23.94 -1.18
N ILE A 46 -12.02 -24.08 -1.24
CA ILE A 46 -12.90 -23.36 -0.31
C ILE A 46 -12.71 -23.81 1.14
N SER A 47 -12.55 -25.11 1.37
CA SER A 47 -12.26 -25.65 2.71
C SER A 47 -10.97 -25.03 3.28
N LYS A 48 -9.90 -24.96 2.47
CA LYS A 48 -8.64 -24.30 2.86
C LYS A 48 -8.80 -22.81 3.10
N LEU A 49 -9.62 -22.12 2.30
CA LEU A 49 -9.91 -20.69 2.47
C LEU A 49 -10.63 -20.42 3.80
N GLY A 50 -11.65 -21.22 4.14
CA GLY A 50 -12.32 -21.16 5.43
C GLY A 50 -11.37 -21.47 6.60
N ALA A 51 -10.59 -22.54 6.46
CA ALA A 51 -9.58 -22.93 7.45
C ALA A 51 -8.51 -21.85 7.68
N PHE A 52 -8.09 -21.16 6.62
CA PHE A 52 -7.16 -20.04 6.73
C PHE A 52 -7.71 -18.93 7.64
N TYR A 53 -8.95 -18.48 7.41
CA TYR A 53 -9.54 -17.42 8.23
C TYR A 53 -9.83 -17.88 9.66
N ALA A 54 -10.26 -19.13 9.86
CA ALA A 54 -10.41 -19.69 11.19
C ALA A 54 -9.07 -19.73 11.94
N ASN A 55 -7.99 -20.16 11.28
CA ASN A 55 -6.65 -20.16 11.86
C ASN A 55 -6.15 -18.71 12.09
N LEU A 56 -6.50 -17.76 11.23
CA LEU A 56 -6.12 -16.37 11.39
C LEU A 56 -6.82 -15.72 12.61
N LEU A 57 -8.10 -16.03 12.81
CA LEU A 57 -8.98 -15.30 13.73
C LEU A 57 -9.21 -15.99 15.07
N LEU A 58 -9.14 -17.32 15.13
CA LEU A 58 -9.57 -18.10 16.30
C LEU A 58 -8.39 -18.74 17.01
N LYS A 59 -8.46 -18.86 18.34
CA LYS A 59 -7.56 -19.67 19.15
C LYS A 59 -8.01 -21.13 19.13
N ALA A 60 -7.96 -21.72 17.93
CA ALA A 60 -8.35 -23.10 17.67
C ALA A 60 -7.25 -23.80 16.88
N LYS A 61 -7.17 -25.13 17.00
CA LYS A 61 -6.45 -25.96 16.06
C LYS A 61 -7.36 -26.20 14.86
N VAL A 62 -6.92 -25.75 13.70
CA VAL A 62 -7.73 -25.81 12.48
C VAL A 62 -7.04 -26.73 11.47
N ASP A 63 -7.78 -27.71 11.00
CA ASP A 63 -7.33 -28.67 10.00
C ASP A 63 -8.33 -28.75 8.83
N THR A 64 -7.86 -29.26 7.69
CA THR A 64 -8.68 -29.56 6.50
C THR A 64 -8.70 -31.06 6.26
N THR A 65 -9.52 -31.50 5.32
CA THR A 65 -9.73 -32.92 5.03
C THR A 65 -8.57 -33.65 4.34
N GLU A 66 -7.50 -32.95 3.94
CA GLU A 66 -6.30 -33.57 3.36
C GLU A 66 -5.64 -34.62 4.28
N LYS A 67 -5.88 -34.54 5.60
CA LYS A 67 -5.29 -35.46 6.59
C LYS A 67 -6.16 -36.67 6.92
N ILE A 68 -7.37 -36.78 6.34
CA ILE A 68 -8.36 -37.78 6.76
C ILE A 68 -8.40 -38.94 5.74
N ARG A 69 -8.42 -40.19 6.25
CA ARG A 69 -8.20 -41.41 5.46
C ARG A 69 -9.45 -41.96 4.76
N ASP A 70 -10.65 -41.72 5.28
CA ASP A 70 -11.90 -42.29 4.76
C ASP A 70 -12.49 -41.43 3.63
N LYS A 71 -12.13 -41.74 2.38
CA LYS A 71 -12.55 -40.99 1.18
C LYS A 71 -14.06 -41.08 0.87
N GLU A 72 -14.77 -42.08 1.38
CA GLU A 72 -16.15 -42.36 0.97
C GLU A 72 -17.14 -41.37 1.62
N ILE A 73 -16.96 -41.12 2.92
CA ILE A 73 -17.78 -40.16 3.67
C ILE A 73 -17.54 -38.73 3.16
N PHE A 74 -16.30 -38.36 2.79
CA PHE A 74 -15.99 -37.02 2.25
C PHE A 74 -16.59 -36.74 0.88
N ASN A 75 -16.70 -37.76 0.02
CA ASN A 75 -17.31 -37.57 -1.30
C ASN A 75 -18.79 -37.15 -1.19
N LYS A 76 -19.48 -37.49 -0.09
CA LYS A 76 -20.87 -37.09 0.15
C LYS A 76 -21.02 -35.57 0.29
N PHE A 77 -20.07 -34.93 1.00
CA PHE A 77 -20.07 -33.49 1.27
C PHE A 77 -19.66 -32.62 0.07
N LYS A 78 -19.14 -33.23 -1.02
CA LYS A 78 -18.89 -32.52 -2.28
C LYS A 78 -20.18 -32.07 -2.98
N SER A 79 -21.33 -32.65 -2.60
CA SER A 79 -22.65 -32.32 -3.12
C SER A 79 -23.50 -31.60 -2.06
N SER A 80 -24.67 -31.08 -2.45
CA SER A 80 -25.65 -30.52 -1.50
C SER A 80 -26.51 -31.58 -0.79
N ARG A 81 -26.22 -32.88 -0.97
CA ARG A 81 -27.02 -33.98 -0.38
C ARG A 81 -26.31 -34.54 0.86
N PHE A 82 -26.40 -33.82 1.97
CA PHE A 82 -25.94 -34.27 3.28
C PHE A 82 -27.02 -34.03 4.34
N GLY A 83 -27.05 -34.91 5.36
CA GLY A 83 -27.92 -34.79 6.53
C GLY A 83 -27.13 -34.54 7.80
N LYS A 84 -27.83 -34.24 8.89
CA LYS A 84 -27.23 -34.09 10.23
C LYS A 84 -26.50 -35.37 10.66
N GLU A 85 -27.01 -36.52 10.25
CA GLU A 85 -26.47 -37.85 10.53
C GLU A 85 -25.06 -38.03 9.94
N ASP A 86 -24.80 -37.41 8.77
CA ASP A 86 -23.50 -37.49 8.10
C ASP A 86 -22.40 -36.80 8.90
N PHE A 87 -22.71 -35.64 9.49
CA PHE A 87 -21.81 -34.96 10.42
C PHE A 87 -21.57 -35.79 11.69
N SER A 88 -22.64 -36.37 12.25
CA SER A 88 -22.53 -37.20 13.45
C SER A 88 -21.63 -38.43 13.24
N LYS A 89 -21.65 -39.01 12.04
CA LYS A 89 -20.78 -40.13 11.67
C LYS A 89 -19.30 -39.70 11.71
N ILE A 90 -18.97 -38.58 11.05
CA ILE A 90 -17.61 -38.03 11.03
C ILE A 90 -17.11 -37.66 12.45
N CYS A 91 -17.95 -37.01 13.26
CA CYS A 91 -17.59 -36.64 14.63
C CYS A 91 -17.16 -37.84 15.47
N SER A 92 -17.82 -38.99 15.25
CA SER A 92 -17.52 -40.24 15.96
C SER A 92 -16.15 -40.83 15.56
N GLU A 93 -15.65 -40.51 14.37
CA GLU A 93 -14.38 -41.03 13.84
C GLU A 93 -13.19 -40.12 14.15
N LEU A 94 -13.37 -38.79 14.18
CA LEU A 94 -12.26 -37.83 14.17
C LEU A 94 -11.96 -37.14 15.50
N ALA A 95 -12.74 -37.38 16.55
CA ALA A 95 -12.57 -36.76 17.88
C ALA A 95 -12.29 -35.23 17.78
N VAL A 96 -13.21 -34.52 17.13
CA VAL A 96 -13.15 -33.06 16.93
C VAL A 96 -14.31 -32.35 17.59
N ASP A 97 -14.17 -31.05 17.85
CA ASP A 97 -15.21 -30.25 18.48
C ASP A 97 -16.20 -29.71 17.45
N TYR A 98 -15.69 -29.23 16.31
CA TYR A 98 -16.50 -28.64 15.24
C TYR A 98 -16.17 -29.21 13.86
N LEU A 99 -17.22 -29.51 13.10
CA LEU A 99 -17.16 -29.75 11.66
C LEU A 99 -17.80 -28.57 10.92
N VAL A 100 -17.14 -28.11 9.86
CA VAL A 100 -17.56 -26.93 9.11
C VAL A 100 -17.66 -27.26 7.64
N ARG A 101 -18.73 -26.84 6.97
CA ARG A 101 -18.86 -26.98 5.51
C ARG A 101 -19.35 -25.66 4.91
N ASP A 102 -18.66 -25.22 3.87
CA ASP A 102 -18.93 -23.97 3.17
C ASP A 102 -19.49 -24.21 1.77
N GLU A 103 -20.48 -23.43 1.36
CA GLU A 103 -21.00 -23.36 0.00
C GLU A 103 -20.98 -21.93 -0.50
N VAL A 104 -20.30 -21.72 -1.64
CA VAL A 104 -20.09 -20.39 -2.22
C VAL A 104 -20.82 -20.31 -3.56
N GLY A 105 -21.71 -19.34 -3.68
CA GLY A 105 -22.41 -19.02 -4.92
C GLY A 105 -21.88 -17.75 -5.56
N PHE A 106 -21.55 -17.81 -6.85
CA PHE A 106 -21.17 -16.64 -7.66
C PHE A 106 -22.29 -16.29 -8.63
N GLN A 107 -23.11 -15.30 -8.30
CA GLN A 107 -24.14 -14.77 -9.20
C GLN A 107 -23.93 -13.26 -9.37
N ASN A 108 -24.98 -12.45 -9.24
CA ASN A 108 -24.86 -10.99 -9.21
C ASN A 108 -24.13 -10.50 -7.95
N ASN A 109 -24.24 -11.25 -6.85
CA ASN A 109 -23.47 -11.11 -5.62
C ASN A 109 -22.80 -12.46 -5.31
N ILE A 110 -21.78 -12.42 -4.44
CA ILE A 110 -21.18 -13.62 -3.86
C ILE A 110 -21.97 -13.98 -2.61
N SER A 111 -22.52 -15.19 -2.54
CA SER A 111 -23.16 -15.74 -1.34
C SER A 111 -22.28 -16.79 -0.69
N LEU A 112 -22.35 -16.89 0.63
CA LEU A 112 -21.68 -17.90 1.43
C LEU A 112 -22.65 -18.48 2.45
N ASP A 113 -22.91 -19.78 2.31
CA ASP A 113 -23.64 -20.60 3.26
C ASP A 113 -22.65 -21.46 4.06
N ARG A 114 -22.72 -21.40 5.38
CA ARG A 114 -21.87 -22.18 6.27
C ARG A 114 -22.71 -23.03 7.22
N ALA A 115 -22.45 -24.33 7.20
CA ALA A 115 -22.95 -25.27 8.19
C ALA A 115 -21.86 -25.53 9.24
N VAL A 116 -22.17 -25.33 10.51
CA VAL A 116 -21.29 -25.65 11.66
C VAL A 116 -21.97 -26.69 12.52
N TYR A 117 -21.35 -27.86 12.63
CA TYR A 117 -21.82 -28.93 13.50
C TYR A 117 -20.94 -29.02 14.75
N ASP A 118 -21.55 -28.80 15.92
CA ASP A 118 -20.94 -29.01 17.23
C ASP A 118 -21.03 -30.50 17.57
N CYS A 119 -19.88 -31.19 17.53
CA CYS A 119 -19.80 -32.63 17.81
C CYS A 119 -20.13 -32.96 19.28
N THR A 120 -19.93 -32.01 20.20
CA THR A 120 -20.17 -32.20 21.63
C THR A 120 -21.66 -32.06 21.95
N GLN A 121 -22.29 -31.00 21.41
CA GLN A 121 -23.71 -30.71 21.63
C GLN A 121 -24.63 -31.42 20.62
N LYS A 122 -24.07 -32.06 19.58
CA LYS A 122 -24.78 -32.65 18.46
C LYS A 122 -25.76 -31.67 17.81
N ARG A 123 -25.35 -30.40 17.69
CA ARG A 123 -26.15 -29.30 17.14
C ARG A 123 -25.59 -28.85 15.80
N LEU A 124 -26.48 -28.61 14.85
CA LEU A 124 -26.16 -28.04 13.55
C LEU A 124 -26.66 -26.59 13.53
N ASP A 125 -25.74 -25.65 13.31
CA ASP A 125 -26.04 -24.23 13.13
C ASP A 125 -25.72 -23.85 11.68
N GLU A 126 -26.60 -23.08 11.05
CA GLU A 126 -26.46 -22.65 9.65
C GLU A 126 -26.40 -21.12 9.57
N PHE A 127 -25.51 -20.61 8.74
CA PHE A 127 -25.24 -19.18 8.57
C PHE A 127 -25.25 -18.82 7.10
N HIS A 128 -25.82 -17.67 6.78
CA HIS A 128 -25.85 -17.11 5.42
C HIS A 128 -25.31 -15.68 5.43
N LEU A 129 -24.42 -15.36 4.49
CA LEU A 129 -23.97 -14.00 4.20
C LEU A 129 -23.90 -13.78 2.68
N SER A 130 -24.01 -12.52 2.26
CA SER A 130 -23.74 -12.12 0.88
C SER A 130 -22.95 -10.81 0.82
N GLU A 131 -22.13 -10.67 -0.22
CA GLU A 131 -21.31 -9.49 -0.49
C GLU A 131 -21.28 -9.25 -2.01
N LYS A 132 -21.14 -7.98 -2.45
CA LYS A 132 -21.21 -7.67 -3.89
C LYS A 132 -20.11 -8.36 -4.69
N SER A 133 -18.87 -8.35 -4.21
CA SER A 133 -17.73 -8.82 -5.01
C SER A 133 -16.48 -9.27 -4.25
N ASP A 134 -16.50 -9.30 -2.90
CA ASP A 134 -15.31 -9.58 -2.08
C ASP A 134 -15.45 -10.88 -1.30
N LEU A 135 -15.05 -12.00 -1.92
CA LEU A 135 -15.05 -13.34 -1.30
C LEU A 135 -14.20 -13.40 -0.01
N PHE A 136 -13.06 -12.70 0.01
CA PHE A 136 -12.12 -12.72 1.12
C PHE A 136 -12.72 -12.06 2.35
N PHE A 137 -13.35 -10.89 2.16
CA PHE A 137 -14.11 -10.22 3.21
C PHE A 137 -15.30 -11.03 3.68
N LEU A 138 -16.03 -11.66 2.76
CA LEU A 138 -17.19 -12.49 3.07
C LEU A 138 -16.80 -13.69 3.95
N MET A 139 -15.74 -14.43 3.57
CA MET A 139 -15.25 -15.59 4.32
C MET A 139 -14.71 -15.21 5.71
N ARG A 140 -14.01 -14.07 5.80
CA ARG A 140 -13.57 -13.52 7.08
C ARG A 140 -14.75 -13.20 7.99
N SER A 141 -15.73 -12.45 7.48
CA SER A 141 -16.93 -12.04 8.23
C SER A 141 -17.77 -13.24 8.67
N MET A 142 -17.88 -14.25 7.81
CA MET A 142 -18.55 -15.52 8.15
C MET A 142 -17.85 -16.20 9.33
N THR A 143 -16.53 -16.26 9.32
CA THR A 143 -15.75 -16.87 10.41
C THR A 143 -15.90 -16.15 11.74
N GLU A 144 -15.93 -14.81 11.73
CA GLU A 144 -16.17 -14.01 12.94
C GLU A 144 -17.58 -14.26 13.51
N ARG A 145 -18.58 -14.50 12.66
CA ARG A 145 -19.97 -14.76 13.07
C ARG A 145 -20.25 -16.19 13.51
N SER A 146 -19.62 -17.18 12.88
CA SER A 146 -19.95 -18.60 13.10
C SER A 146 -19.38 -19.20 14.37
N PHE A 147 -18.41 -18.54 15.03
CA PHE A 147 -17.73 -19.07 16.23
C PHE A 147 -17.71 -18.08 17.40
N PRO A 148 -18.88 -17.60 17.88
CA PRO A 148 -18.93 -16.55 18.91
C PRO A 148 -18.33 -16.99 20.26
N TRP A 149 -18.26 -18.29 20.52
CA TRP A 149 -17.78 -18.87 21.78
C TRP A 149 -16.29 -19.24 21.76
N ILE A 150 -15.67 -19.28 20.58
CA ILE A 150 -14.24 -19.61 20.45
C ILE A 150 -13.44 -18.32 20.67
N PRO A 151 -12.48 -18.29 21.63
CA PRO A 151 -11.68 -17.11 21.86
C PRO A 151 -10.94 -16.66 20.61
N THR A 152 -11.02 -15.38 20.28
CA THR A 152 -10.32 -14.83 19.11
C THR A 152 -8.83 -14.62 19.40
N LYS A 153 -7.99 -14.79 18.38
CA LYS A 153 -6.60 -14.37 18.43
C LYS A 153 -6.58 -12.85 18.52
N LYS A 154 -5.97 -12.30 19.58
CA LYS A 154 -5.61 -10.88 19.60
C LYS A 154 -4.62 -10.69 18.47
N ARG A 155 -5.10 -10.24 17.31
CA ARG A 155 -4.20 -9.78 16.27
C ARG A 155 -3.37 -8.69 16.95
N GLN A 156 -2.04 -8.76 16.85
CA GLN A 156 -1.26 -7.52 16.87
C GLN A 156 -1.68 -6.76 15.60
N THR A 157 -2.92 -6.28 15.54
CA THR A 157 -3.10 -4.95 15.03
C THR A 157 -2.15 -4.17 15.92
N THR A 158 -1.00 -3.79 15.38
CA THR A 158 -0.58 -2.43 15.61
C THR A 158 -1.84 -1.64 15.35
N ALA A 159 -2.59 -1.36 16.42
CA ALA A 159 -3.21 -0.09 16.56
C ALA A 159 -2.03 0.88 16.44
N SER A 160 -1.57 1.11 15.20
CA SER A 160 -1.39 2.49 14.82
C SER A 160 -2.73 3.06 15.23
N ASN A 161 -2.74 3.87 16.29
CA ASN A 161 -3.81 4.82 16.51
C ASN A 161 -4.24 5.22 15.10
N LYS A 162 -5.47 4.85 14.69
CA LYS A 162 -6.00 5.22 13.37
C LYS A 162 -6.18 6.72 13.45
N VAL A 163 -5.06 7.42 13.40
CA VAL A 163 -4.97 8.85 13.23
C VAL A 163 -5.45 8.99 11.80
N GLU A 164 -6.68 9.45 11.66
CA GLU A 164 -7.17 9.89 10.36
C GLU A 164 -6.13 10.87 9.84
N ARG A 165 -5.47 10.50 8.74
CA ARG A 165 -4.55 11.39 8.05
C ARG A 165 -5.37 12.14 7.02
N GLU A 166 -5.27 13.45 7.05
CA GLU A 166 -5.91 14.29 6.07
C GLU A 166 -4.85 15.08 5.31
N PHE A 167 -4.86 14.94 3.99
CA PHE A 167 -3.92 15.60 3.10
C PHE A 167 -4.64 16.70 2.33
N ILE A 168 -4.09 17.91 2.40
CA ILE A 168 -4.52 19.03 1.56
C ILE A 168 -3.44 19.24 0.50
N PHE A 169 -3.74 18.88 -0.74
CA PHE A 169 -2.85 19.12 -1.87
C PHE A 169 -3.14 20.50 -2.47
N VAL A 170 -2.15 21.40 -2.43
CA VAL A 170 -2.20 22.72 -3.05
C VAL A 170 -1.43 22.67 -4.36
N ILE A 171 -2.16 22.65 -5.48
CA ILE A 171 -1.65 22.31 -6.81
C ILE A 171 -1.60 23.54 -7.73
N ASP A 172 -0.44 23.76 -8.32
CA ASP A 172 -0.22 24.75 -9.36
C ASP A 172 -0.85 24.32 -10.70
N MET A 173 -1.75 25.16 -11.22
CA MET A 173 -2.45 24.91 -12.47
C MET A 173 -1.76 25.51 -13.70
N SER A 174 -0.62 26.20 -13.54
CA SER A 174 0.09 26.76 -14.68
C SER A 174 0.55 25.68 -15.66
N PRO A 175 0.61 25.97 -16.98
CA PRO A 175 1.18 25.05 -17.96
C PRO A 175 2.64 24.69 -17.66
N SER A 176 3.38 25.58 -17.00
CA SER A 176 4.78 25.35 -16.65
C SER A 176 4.99 24.21 -15.64
N PHE A 177 3.96 23.83 -14.89
CA PHE A 177 3.99 22.74 -13.90
C PHE A 177 3.18 21.51 -14.34
N GLN A 178 2.76 21.47 -15.61
CA GLN A 178 1.87 20.42 -16.11
C GLN A 178 2.45 19.01 -15.96
N ARG A 179 3.75 18.83 -16.23
CA ARG A 179 4.42 17.53 -16.19
C ARG A 179 4.39 16.94 -14.78
N GLU A 180 4.81 17.72 -13.80
CA GLU A 180 4.86 17.32 -12.39
C GLU A 180 3.45 17.05 -11.88
N ARG A 181 2.46 17.83 -12.32
CA ARG A 181 1.05 17.58 -12.00
C ARG A 181 0.51 16.30 -12.62
N GLU A 182 0.87 15.97 -13.87
CA GLU A 182 0.48 14.72 -14.53
C GLU A 182 1.08 13.50 -13.81
N GLU A 183 2.33 13.60 -13.38
CA GLU A 183 2.95 12.53 -12.61
C GLU A 183 2.35 12.41 -11.21
N TRP A 184 2.11 13.52 -10.50
CA TRP A 184 1.34 13.49 -9.26
C TRP A 184 -0.03 12.85 -9.47
N ALA A 185 -0.72 13.15 -10.57
CA ALA A 185 -2.00 12.55 -10.89
C ALA A 185 -1.88 11.02 -11.10
N GLN A 186 -0.81 10.55 -11.73
CA GLN A 186 -0.52 9.12 -11.85
C GLN A 186 -0.16 8.49 -10.50
N PHE A 187 0.63 9.19 -9.68
CA PHE A 187 0.94 8.78 -8.32
C PHE A 187 -0.35 8.59 -7.51
N VAL A 188 -1.28 9.54 -7.53
CA VAL A 188 -2.56 9.43 -6.82
C VAL A 188 -3.41 8.27 -7.35
N LYS A 189 -3.41 8.04 -8.67
CA LYS A 189 -4.14 6.91 -9.29
C LYS A 189 -3.59 5.55 -8.88
N ASN A 190 -2.26 5.45 -8.81
CA ASN A 190 -1.52 4.20 -8.59
C ASN A 190 -1.28 3.90 -7.11
N ALA A 191 -1.21 4.93 -6.27
CA ALA A 191 -1.09 4.79 -4.83
C ALA A 191 -2.31 4.04 -4.31
N SER A 192 -2.05 3.06 -3.48
CA SER A 192 -3.08 2.48 -2.65
C SER A 192 -3.21 3.42 -1.44
N TRP A 193 -4.42 3.88 -1.13
CA TRP A 193 -4.67 4.79 -0.01
C TRP A 193 -5.40 4.04 1.08
N ASP A 194 -5.08 4.33 2.35
CA ASP A 194 -5.91 3.81 3.44
C ASP A 194 -7.32 4.39 3.32
N SER A 195 -8.35 3.58 3.58
CA SER A 195 -9.76 3.99 3.56
C SER A 195 -10.07 5.13 4.53
N MET A 196 -9.17 5.40 5.50
CA MET A 196 -9.24 6.51 6.46
C MET A 196 -8.55 7.80 5.97
N THR A 197 -7.92 7.82 4.79
CA THR A 197 -7.18 8.98 4.30
C THR A 197 -8.13 10.00 3.68
N GLY A 198 -8.35 11.13 4.36
CA GLY A 198 -9.05 12.27 3.77
C GLY A 198 -8.15 12.99 2.77
N MET A 199 -8.61 13.20 1.53
CA MET A 199 -7.87 13.98 0.55
C MET A 199 -8.70 15.13 0.02
N GLN A 200 -8.08 16.30 0.05
CA GLN A 200 -8.65 17.57 -0.35
C GLN A 200 -7.72 18.24 -1.35
N ILE A 201 -8.26 18.75 -2.46
CA ILE A 201 -7.48 19.40 -3.51
C ILE A 201 -7.82 20.88 -3.54
N VAL A 202 -6.79 21.71 -3.44
CA VAL A 202 -6.82 23.16 -3.66
C VAL A 202 -5.99 23.42 -4.90
N THR A 203 -6.52 24.20 -5.83
CA THR A 203 -5.85 24.54 -7.08
C THR A 203 -5.68 26.05 -7.18
N PHE A 204 -4.60 26.51 -7.81
CA PHE A 204 -4.36 27.93 -8.01
C PHE A 204 -3.66 28.23 -9.33
N SER A 205 -4.01 29.36 -9.95
CA SER A 205 -3.29 30.00 -11.07
C SER A 205 -4.00 31.31 -11.44
N GLU A 206 -3.26 32.34 -11.84
CA GLU A 206 -3.76 33.60 -12.41
C GLU A 206 -4.90 34.23 -11.58
N GLY A 207 -4.65 34.46 -10.29
CA GLY A 207 -5.59 35.06 -9.34
C GLY A 207 -6.78 34.19 -8.96
N LYS A 208 -6.90 32.97 -9.49
CA LYS A 208 -8.00 32.05 -9.19
C LYS A 208 -7.52 30.97 -8.23
N VAL A 209 -8.30 30.78 -7.17
CA VAL A 209 -8.17 29.66 -6.22
C VAL A 209 -9.46 28.86 -6.24
N SER A 210 -9.36 27.54 -6.37
CA SER A 210 -10.52 26.64 -6.29
C SER A 210 -10.24 25.51 -5.32
N ILE A 211 -11.19 25.30 -4.40
CA ILE A 211 -11.16 24.22 -3.41
C ILE A 211 -12.18 23.18 -3.87
N LEU A 212 -11.70 22.01 -4.31
CA LEU A 212 -12.57 20.91 -4.76
C LEU A 212 -13.24 20.24 -3.56
N PRO A 213 -14.43 19.62 -3.69
CA PRO A 213 -15.05 18.91 -2.58
C PRO A 213 -14.18 17.75 -2.09
N LYS A 214 -14.22 17.45 -0.79
CA LYS A 214 -13.51 16.32 -0.19
C LYS A 214 -13.97 15.03 -0.86
N ALA A 215 -13.04 14.28 -1.44
CA ALA A 215 -13.37 13.04 -2.12
C ALA A 215 -13.89 12.01 -1.10
N GLY A 216 -15.09 11.48 -1.32
CA GLY A 216 -15.69 10.42 -0.50
C GLY A 216 -15.24 9.02 -0.88
N SER A 217 -14.56 8.87 -2.03
CA SER A 217 -14.02 7.59 -2.51
C SER A 217 -12.80 7.79 -3.41
N LEU A 218 -12.03 6.72 -3.63
CA LEU A 218 -10.92 6.72 -4.58
C LEU A 218 -11.36 6.96 -6.02
N ALA A 219 -12.53 6.48 -6.42
CA ALA A 219 -13.06 6.71 -7.76
C ALA A 219 -13.37 8.21 -7.98
N GLU A 220 -13.95 8.86 -6.97
CA GLU A 220 -14.20 10.30 -7.00
C GLU A 220 -12.90 11.10 -7.05
N LEU A 221 -11.92 10.76 -6.20
CA LEU A 221 -10.60 11.40 -6.22
C LEU A 221 -9.93 11.26 -7.59
N ARG A 222 -9.93 10.05 -8.17
CA ARG A 222 -9.38 9.80 -9.50
C ARG A 222 -10.07 10.63 -10.59
N THR A 223 -11.37 10.85 -10.45
CA THR A 223 -12.16 11.69 -11.37
C THR A 223 -11.79 13.17 -11.21
N GLN A 224 -11.73 13.67 -9.98
CA GLN A 224 -11.32 15.05 -9.68
C GLN A 224 -9.92 15.33 -10.24
N VAL A 225 -8.95 14.45 -9.95
CA VAL A 225 -7.57 14.54 -10.45
C VAL A 225 -7.51 14.45 -11.99
N GLY A 226 -8.29 13.56 -12.60
CA GLY A 226 -8.33 13.39 -14.06
C GLY A 226 -8.91 14.61 -14.81
N ASN A 227 -9.69 15.45 -14.12
CA ASN A 227 -10.34 16.62 -14.71
C ASN A 227 -9.50 17.91 -14.59
N LEU A 228 -8.35 17.87 -13.91
CA LEU A 228 -7.48 19.05 -13.76
C LEU A 228 -6.84 19.43 -15.09
N LYS A 229 -7.07 20.67 -15.55
CA LYS A 229 -6.49 21.21 -16.81
C LYS A 229 -5.58 22.40 -16.53
N SER A 230 -4.47 22.50 -17.26
CA SER A 230 -3.57 23.66 -17.16
C SER A 230 -4.30 24.95 -17.56
N PHE A 231 -4.08 26.04 -16.83
CA PHE A 231 -4.49 27.38 -17.21
C PHE A 231 -3.62 28.44 -16.55
N GLY A 232 -3.56 29.63 -17.15
CA GLY A 232 -2.96 30.83 -16.56
C GLY A 232 -1.46 30.76 -16.23
N LYS A 233 -0.96 31.81 -15.59
CA LYS A 233 0.38 31.85 -15.00
C LYS A 233 0.26 31.90 -13.48
N SER A 234 1.11 31.16 -12.79
CA SER A 234 1.14 31.13 -11.33
C SER A 234 2.28 31.97 -10.78
N SER A 235 1.97 32.74 -9.74
CA SER A 235 2.91 33.58 -9.01
C SER A 235 2.97 33.24 -7.52
N LEU A 236 3.97 33.77 -6.81
CA LEU A 236 4.04 33.63 -5.35
C LEU A 236 2.84 34.29 -4.63
N ASP A 237 2.22 35.29 -5.25
CA ASP A 237 1.02 35.94 -4.69
C ASP A 237 -0.20 35.03 -4.84
N ASP A 238 -0.33 34.32 -5.97
CA ASP A 238 -1.38 33.31 -6.17
C ASP A 238 -1.26 32.15 -5.16
N LEU A 239 -0.02 31.69 -4.92
CA LEU A 239 0.25 30.68 -3.89
C LEU A 239 -0.11 31.19 -2.49
N SER A 240 0.21 32.45 -2.20
CA SER A 240 -0.14 33.09 -0.92
C SER A 240 -1.65 33.10 -0.71
N GLU A 241 -2.41 33.52 -1.72
CA GLU A 241 -3.87 33.55 -1.67
C GLU A 241 -4.47 32.13 -1.56
N ALA A 242 -3.87 31.14 -2.20
CA ALA A 242 -4.27 29.74 -2.07
C ALA A 242 -4.11 29.21 -0.63
N LEU A 243 -3.01 29.53 0.03
CA LEU A 243 -2.77 29.16 1.43
C LEU A 243 -3.68 29.92 2.40
N LEU A 244 -3.91 31.22 2.16
CA LEU A 244 -4.87 32.02 2.94
C LEU A 244 -6.31 31.52 2.78
N SER A 245 -6.72 31.12 1.57
CA SER A 245 -8.01 30.50 1.30
C SER A 245 -8.14 29.14 1.97
N THR A 246 -7.08 28.31 1.90
CA THR A 246 -7.00 27.03 2.60
C THR A 246 -7.23 27.23 4.10
N LYS A 247 -6.56 28.20 4.72
CA LYS A 247 -6.76 28.55 6.13
C LYS A 247 -8.22 28.96 6.40
N ARG A 248 -8.75 29.93 5.66
CA ARG A 248 -10.10 30.48 5.90
C ARG A 248 -11.21 29.43 5.76
N THR A 249 -11.09 28.52 4.79
CA THR A 249 -12.18 27.61 4.44
C THR A 249 -12.05 26.23 5.10
N LEU A 250 -10.83 25.72 5.21
CA LEU A 250 -10.58 24.33 5.63
C LEU A 250 -10.08 24.22 7.07
N VAL A 251 -9.46 25.28 7.61
CA VAL A 251 -8.92 25.28 8.98
C VAL A 251 -9.94 25.88 9.94
N ARG A 252 -10.58 25.03 10.75
CA ARG A 252 -11.56 25.49 11.75
C ARG A 252 -10.88 26.01 13.02
N PRO A 253 -11.24 27.19 13.54
CA PRO A 253 -10.75 27.68 14.83
C PRO A 253 -11.19 26.74 15.95
N GLY A 254 -10.25 26.29 16.78
CA GLY A 254 -10.54 25.49 17.98
C GLY A 254 -10.62 23.96 17.78
N SER A 255 -10.63 23.45 16.54
CA SER A 255 -10.42 22.02 16.33
C SER A 255 -8.92 21.72 16.37
N ARG A 256 -8.37 21.47 17.57
CA ARG A 256 -7.20 20.57 17.65
C ARG A 256 -7.68 19.19 17.25
N SER A 257 -7.86 18.97 15.95
CA SER A 257 -8.19 17.64 15.46
C SER A 257 -7.05 16.72 15.91
N GLN A 258 -7.39 15.53 16.40
CA GLN A 258 -6.40 14.50 16.70
C GLN A 258 -5.78 13.92 15.40
N ASN A 259 -6.07 14.54 14.25
CA ASN A 259 -5.72 14.09 12.92
C ASN A 259 -4.44 14.83 12.48
N VAL A 260 -3.47 14.07 11.97
CA VAL A 260 -2.28 14.67 11.35
C VAL A 260 -2.73 15.23 9.99
N GLN A 261 -2.77 16.56 9.91
CA GLN A 261 -3.11 17.29 8.70
C GLN A 261 -1.83 17.84 8.04
N ASP A 262 -1.43 17.24 6.92
CA ASP A 262 -0.28 17.68 6.13
C ASP A 262 -0.79 18.50 4.93
N ILE A 263 -0.22 19.70 4.74
CA ILE A 263 -0.44 20.55 3.57
C ILE A 263 0.73 20.34 2.62
N ILE A 264 0.43 19.82 1.44
CA ILE A 264 1.42 19.44 0.43
C ILE A 264 1.27 20.37 -0.75
N ILE A 265 2.26 21.24 -0.93
CA ILE A 265 2.29 22.23 -1.98
C ILE A 265 3.11 21.67 -3.15
N LEU A 266 2.52 21.68 -4.34
CA LEU A 266 3.13 21.23 -5.59
C LEU A 266 3.15 22.40 -6.57
N THR A 267 4.29 23.05 -6.75
CA THR A 267 4.37 24.31 -7.52
C THR A 267 5.76 24.65 -8.04
N ASN A 268 5.78 25.42 -9.13
CA ASN A 268 6.94 26.13 -9.64
C ASN A 268 6.72 27.66 -9.73
N ALA A 269 5.70 28.18 -9.06
CA ALA A 269 5.31 29.58 -9.12
C ALA A 269 6.48 30.50 -8.76
N LYS A 270 6.63 31.58 -9.52
CA LYS A 270 7.73 32.56 -9.36
C LYS A 270 7.19 33.92 -8.94
N GLY A 271 8.01 34.76 -8.35
CA GLY A 271 7.56 36.08 -7.93
C GLY A 271 8.65 36.88 -7.24
N LYS A 272 8.28 38.11 -6.86
CA LYS A 272 9.17 39.00 -6.12
C LYS A 272 9.49 38.37 -4.75
N ILE A 273 10.77 38.37 -4.40
CA ILE A 273 11.28 37.96 -3.10
C ILE A 273 11.97 39.14 -2.40
N PRO A 274 11.87 39.27 -1.06
CA PRO A 274 11.07 38.42 -0.16
C PRO A 274 9.55 38.62 -0.38
N ASN A 275 8.77 37.56 -0.16
CA ASN A 275 7.31 37.62 -0.17
C ASN A 275 6.78 37.45 1.27
N SER A 276 6.46 38.57 1.93
CA SER A 276 6.02 38.57 3.32
C SER A 276 4.66 37.90 3.50
N THR A 277 3.77 38.03 2.52
CA THR A 277 2.43 37.42 2.54
C THR A 277 2.55 35.89 2.55
N LEU A 278 3.38 35.32 1.67
CA LEU A 278 3.62 33.88 1.64
C LEU A 278 4.24 33.39 2.95
N SER A 279 5.23 34.12 3.46
CA SER A 279 5.93 33.79 4.71
C SER A 279 4.93 33.74 5.88
N SER A 280 4.07 34.75 5.99
CA SER A 280 3.02 34.83 7.01
C SER A 280 1.99 33.70 6.84
N ALA A 281 1.54 33.41 5.62
CA ALA A 281 0.55 32.35 5.37
C ALA A 281 1.08 30.96 5.78
N ILE A 282 2.36 30.67 5.50
CA ILE A 282 3.01 29.42 5.92
C ILE A 282 3.13 29.36 7.44
N GLN A 283 3.63 30.43 8.08
CA GLN A 283 3.78 30.49 9.53
C GLN A 283 2.43 30.33 10.24
N ASP A 284 1.39 30.95 9.70
CA ASP A 284 0.03 30.87 10.20
C ASP A 284 -0.53 29.44 10.18
N LEU A 285 -0.35 28.72 9.07
CA LEU A 285 -0.77 27.32 8.94
C LEU A 285 0.02 26.42 9.91
N GLN A 286 1.33 26.66 10.04
CA GLN A 286 2.18 25.93 10.98
C GLN A 286 1.79 26.17 12.44
N SER A 287 1.49 27.42 12.80
CA SER A 287 1.01 27.75 14.15
C SER A 287 -0.35 27.11 14.47
N SER A 288 -1.13 26.79 13.43
CA SER A 288 -2.40 26.07 13.54
C SER A 288 -2.22 24.55 13.64
N GLY A 289 -0.98 24.04 13.68
CA GLY A 289 -0.65 22.63 13.85
C GLY A 289 -0.46 21.85 12.55
N TYR A 290 -0.53 22.49 11.38
CA TYR A 290 -0.37 21.83 10.09
C TYR A 290 1.10 21.71 9.71
N ARG A 291 1.49 20.55 9.18
CA ARG A 291 2.80 20.41 8.57
C ARG A 291 2.74 20.87 7.12
N VAL A 292 3.41 21.97 6.80
CA VAL A 292 3.49 22.49 5.43
C VAL A 292 4.75 21.95 4.75
N GLN A 293 4.58 21.30 3.61
CA GLN A 293 5.65 20.72 2.80
C GLN A 293 5.55 21.24 1.37
N LEU A 294 6.69 21.59 0.78
CA LEU A 294 6.78 22.16 -0.56
C LEU A 294 7.58 21.26 -1.47
N PHE A 295 6.97 20.86 -2.57
CA PHE A 295 7.56 20.14 -3.68
C PHE A 295 7.67 21.11 -4.85
N THR A 296 8.89 21.39 -5.28
CA THR A 296 9.14 22.36 -6.33
C THR A 296 10.10 21.84 -7.37
N ALA A 297 9.89 22.27 -8.60
CA ALA A 297 10.78 21.94 -9.69
C ALA A 297 12.08 22.78 -9.62
N PRO A 298 13.23 22.25 -10.06
CA PRO A 298 14.57 22.77 -9.83
C PRO A 298 14.93 23.94 -10.75
N TYR A 299 13.99 24.48 -11.52
CA TYR A 299 14.20 25.64 -12.41
C TYR A 299 13.75 26.97 -11.79
N SER A 300 13.41 26.97 -10.49
CA SER A 300 13.34 28.18 -9.65
C SER A 300 14.72 28.83 -9.51
N ALA A 301 14.81 30.15 -9.36
CA ALA A 301 16.09 30.84 -9.14
C ALA A 301 16.73 30.41 -7.80
N VAL A 302 18.07 30.43 -7.69
CA VAL A 302 18.77 30.06 -6.45
C VAL A 302 18.27 30.89 -5.27
N SER A 303 18.07 32.19 -5.49
CA SER A 303 17.51 33.12 -4.51
C SER A 303 16.12 32.72 -4.03
N GLN A 304 15.28 32.20 -4.92
CA GLN A 304 13.94 31.71 -4.59
C GLN A 304 14.00 30.41 -3.79
N THR A 305 14.87 29.47 -4.15
CA THR A 305 15.10 28.26 -3.35
C THR A 305 15.61 28.60 -1.94
N GLN A 306 16.51 29.58 -1.82
CA GLN A 306 16.98 30.06 -0.52
C GLN A 306 15.87 30.72 0.29
N PHE A 307 15.01 31.51 -0.36
CA PHE A 307 13.83 32.09 0.28
C PHE A 307 12.89 30.98 0.81
N PHE A 308 12.60 29.93 0.03
CA PHE A 308 11.81 28.78 0.51
C PHE A 308 12.48 28.06 1.68
N LYS A 309 13.80 27.88 1.66
CA LYS A 309 14.58 27.31 2.79
C LYS A 309 14.51 28.18 4.04
N GLY A 310 14.33 29.50 3.90
CA GLY A 310 14.21 30.44 5.00
C GLY A 310 12.84 30.42 5.68
N ILE A 311 11.76 30.10 4.94
CA ILE A 311 10.38 30.14 5.46
C ILE A 311 9.80 28.77 5.82
N LEU A 312 10.47 27.68 5.42
CA LEU A 312 10.07 26.30 5.73
C LEU A 312 11.03 25.65 6.75
N PRO A 313 10.53 24.82 7.68
CA PRO A 313 11.36 24.00 8.55
C PRO A 313 12.29 23.07 7.76
N LYS A 314 13.44 22.73 8.34
CA LYS A 314 14.39 21.77 7.76
C LYS A 314 13.68 20.45 7.45
N GLY A 315 13.86 19.94 6.23
CA GLY A 315 13.26 18.68 5.78
C GLY A 315 11.82 18.79 5.24
N ASN A 316 11.29 20.00 5.05
CA ASN A 316 9.97 20.23 4.44
C ASN A 316 10.02 20.85 3.03
N LEU A 317 11.20 21.06 2.46
CA LEU A 317 11.39 21.46 1.07
C LEU A 317 11.97 20.28 0.28
N PHE A 318 11.29 19.92 -0.81
CA PHE A 318 11.65 18.82 -1.71
C PHE A 318 11.85 19.38 -3.13
N GLU A 319 13.07 19.29 -3.64
CA GLU A 319 13.40 19.69 -5.00
C GLU A 319 13.33 18.48 -5.93
N ILE A 320 12.45 18.52 -6.94
CA ILE A 320 12.27 17.46 -7.93
C ILE A 320 13.56 17.35 -8.76
N THR A 321 14.00 16.12 -9.02
CA THR A 321 15.20 15.81 -9.80
C THR A 321 14.80 15.04 -11.05
N TYR A 322 15.36 15.41 -12.20
CA TYR A 322 15.08 14.74 -13.48
C TYR A 322 16.27 13.94 -13.94
N PHE A 323 15.98 12.84 -14.63
CA PHE A 323 16.93 11.86 -15.11
C PHE A 323 16.64 11.56 -16.57
N LYS A 324 17.69 11.56 -17.39
CA LYS A 324 17.58 11.10 -18.78
C LYS A 324 18.83 10.32 -19.14
N ARG A 325 18.66 9.07 -19.53
CA ARG A 325 19.75 8.27 -20.08
C ARG A 325 19.99 8.69 -21.52
N VAL A 326 21.24 8.90 -21.86
CA VAL A 326 21.69 9.30 -23.19
C VAL A 326 22.81 8.40 -23.65
N SER A 327 22.88 8.17 -24.95
CA SER A 327 24.00 7.50 -25.59
C SER A 327 24.70 8.50 -26.49
N THR A 328 26.00 8.61 -26.32
CA THR A 328 26.89 9.43 -27.14
C THR A 328 27.71 8.52 -28.06
N VAL A 329 28.58 9.13 -28.87
CA VAL A 329 29.54 8.37 -29.69
C VAL A 329 30.52 7.55 -28.84
N LYS A 330 30.79 7.97 -27.60
CA LYS A 330 31.80 7.35 -26.74
C LYS A 330 31.23 6.34 -25.74
N ASP A 331 30.07 6.67 -25.17
CA ASP A 331 29.55 6.00 -23.97
C ASP A 331 28.03 6.19 -23.81
N SER A 332 27.45 5.44 -22.86
CA SER A 332 26.11 5.69 -22.33
C SER A 332 26.22 6.26 -20.92
N LYS A 333 25.40 7.27 -20.61
CA LYS A 333 25.41 7.95 -19.31
C LYS A 333 24.03 8.44 -18.94
N THR A 334 23.81 8.60 -17.65
CA THR A 334 22.61 9.21 -17.09
C THR A 334 22.88 10.67 -16.79
N LEU A 335 22.17 11.56 -17.49
CA LEU A 335 22.13 13.00 -17.19
C LEU A 335 21.13 13.25 -16.07
N ILE A 336 21.52 14.09 -15.11
CA ILE A 336 20.73 14.41 -13.92
C ILE A 336 20.59 15.93 -13.82
N PHE A 337 19.35 16.43 -13.76
CA PHE A 337 19.06 17.84 -13.55
C PHE A 337 18.51 18.06 -12.13
N ARG A 338 19.32 18.71 -11.28
CA ARG A 338 19.04 18.92 -9.85
C ARG A 338 19.55 20.28 -9.41
N GLY A 339 18.74 21.05 -8.67
CA GLY A 339 19.15 22.35 -8.11
C GLY A 339 19.74 23.31 -9.16
N ARG A 340 19.09 23.40 -10.34
CA ARG A 340 19.55 24.12 -11.55
C ARG A 340 20.87 23.65 -12.16
N ARG A 341 21.44 22.55 -11.70
CA ARG A 341 22.73 22.01 -12.17
C ARG A 341 22.51 20.73 -12.97
N ILE A 342 23.27 20.60 -14.04
CA ILE A 342 23.39 19.37 -14.81
C ILE A 342 24.57 18.59 -14.25
N TYR A 343 24.31 17.34 -13.93
CA TYR A 343 25.28 16.35 -13.55
C TYR A 343 25.20 15.16 -14.51
N PHE A 344 26.24 14.32 -14.53
CA PHE A 344 26.20 13.04 -15.23
C PHE A 344 26.90 11.94 -14.45
N THR A 345 26.49 10.70 -14.73
CA THR A 345 27.15 9.49 -14.23
C THR A 345 27.06 8.38 -15.27
N TYR A 346 28.03 7.47 -15.25
CA TYR A 346 28.05 6.27 -16.11
C TYR A 346 27.22 5.13 -15.54
N SER A 347 26.84 5.22 -14.28
CA SER A 347 25.95 4.24 -13.64
C SER A 347 24.51 4.41 -14.11
N ASP A 348 23.78 3.30 -14.13
CA ASP A 348 22.33 3.34 -14.26
C ASP A 348 21.73 3.84 -12.95
N VAL A 349 20.91 4.89 -13.01
CA VAL A 349 20.33 5.55 -11.83
C VAL A 349 18.83 5.42 -11.87
N SER A 350 18.27 4.77 -10.85
CA SER A 350 16.83 4.75 -10.63
C SER A 350 16.37 6.08 -10.01
N PRO A 351 15.20 6.63 -10.40
CA PRO A 351 14.62 7.80 -9.73
C PRO A 351 14.42 7.64 -8.22
N SER A 352 14.27 6.39 -7.74
CA SER A 352 14.18 6.06 -6.30
C SER A 352 15.52 6.09 -5.55
N GLN A 353 16.64 6.28 -6.26
CA GLN A 353 17.99 6.28 -5.70
C GLN A 353 18.75 7.49 -6.23
N THR A 354 18.38 8.69 -5.77
CA THR A 354 19.09 9.91 -6.15
C THR A 354 20.50 9.89 -5.53
N PRO A 355 21.59 9.81 -6.31
CA PRO A 355 22.93 9.69 -5.75
C PRO A 355 23.35 10.98 -5.02
N PRO A 356 24.23 10.90 -4.02
CA PRO A 356 24.81 12.09 -3.39
C PRO A 356 25.61 12.89 -4.42
N GLU A 357 25.56 14.23 -4.36
CA GLU A 357 26.26 15.08 -5.34
C GLU A 357 27.76 14.79 -5.44
N SER A 358 28.40 14.35 -4.35
CA SER A 358 29.81 13.95 -4.31
C SER A 358 30.16 12.76 -5.21
N SER A 359 29.15 11.99 -5.63
CA SER A 359 29.31 10.82 -6.52
C SER A 359 29.03 11.13 -7.99
N LEU A 360 28.69 12.38 -8.30
CA LEU A 360 28.25 12.81 -9.63
C LEU A 360 29.28 13.72 -10.30
N ASN A 361 29.44 13.58 -11.62
CA ASN A 361 30.25 14.49 -12.40
C ASN A 361 29.43 15.75 -12.69
N LYS A 362 29.87 16.89 -12.15
CA LYS A 362 29.22 18.18 -12.38
C LYS A 362 29.63 18.77 -13.73
N VAL A 363 28.66 19.21 -14.52
CA VAL A 363 28.91 19.90 -15.79
C VAL A 363 29.30 21.35 -15.51
N SER A 364 30.43 21.79 -16.07
CA SER A 364 30.88 23.18 -15.99
C SER A 364 30.05 24.05 -16.93
N TYR A 365 29.50 25.15 -16.40
CA TYR A 365 28.72 26.09 -17.20
C TYR A 365 29.63 27.19 -17.73
N SER A 366 29.44 27.57 -18.99
CA SER A 366 30.18 28.64 -19.66
C SER A 366 29.25 29.43 -20.58
N GLY A 367 29.70 30.63 -20.98
CA GLY A 367 28.99 31.50 -21.91
C GLY A 367 27.57 31.86 -21.44
N LYS A 368 26.60 31.78 -22.35
CA LYS A 368 25.19 32.13 -22.12
C LYS A 368 24.51 31.31 -21.02
N TYR A 369 25.10 30.20 -20.56
CA TYR A 369 24.52 29.32 -19.54
C TYR A 369 25.04 29.56 -18.11
N ALA A 370 26.03 30.43 -17.92
CA ALA A 370 26.62 30.69 -16.60
C ALA A 370 25.58 31.18 -15.57
N GLU A 371 24.57 31.92 -16.02
CA GLU A 371 23.53 32.50 -15.16
C GLU A 371 22.09 32.29 -15.70
N SER A 372 21.92 31.43 -16.72
CA SER A 372 20.65 31.40 -17.45
C SER A 372 19.48 30.81 -16.65
N GLU A 373 18.37 31.52 -16.66
CA GLU A 373 17.05 31.01 -16.25
C GLU A 373 16.47 29.97 -17.22
N SER A 374 17.05 29.82 -18.41
CA SER A 374 16.50 29.01 -19.49
C SER A 374 16.62 27.50 -19.27
N ILE A 375 17.46 27.02 -18.34
CA ILE A 375 17.65 25.58 -18.12
C ILE A 375 16.41 24.97 -17.46
N ASN A 376 15.82 23.98 -18.11
CA ASN A 376 14.63 23.29 -17.65
C ASN A 376 14.65 21.81 -18.09
N PRO A 377 13.69 20.99 -17.65
CA PRO A 377 13.69 19.55 -17.92
C PRO A 377 13.56 19.19 -19.41
N LEU A 378 13.12 20.11 -20.27
CA LEU A 378 12.99 19.87 -21.71
C LEU A 378 14.30 20.08 -22.47
N ASN A 379 15.16 21.01 -22.03
CA ASN A 379 16.33 21.42 -22.79
C ASN A 379 17.68 21.10 -22.14
N PHE A 380 17.72 20.61 -20.89
CA PHE A 380 19.00 20.34 -20.20
C PHE A 380 19.87 19.30 -20.93
N THR A 381 19.27 18.41 -21.73
CA THR A 381 20.00 17.44 -22.57
C THR A 381 20.71 18.11 -23.75
N GLU A 382 20.06 19.08 -24.39
CA GLU A 382 20.65 19.89 -25.48
C GLU A 382 21.76 20.78 -24.92
N ILE A 383 21.51 21.42 -23.77
CA ILE A 383 22.48 22.27 -23.09
C ILE A 383 23.71 21.46 -22.65
N TYR A 384 23.53 20.23 -22.19
CA TYR A 384 24.64 19.31 -21.92
C TYR A 384 25.51 19.10 -23.18
N SER A 385 24.88 18.82 -24.32
CA SER A 385 25.58 18.60 -25.59
C SER A 385 26.34 19.86 -26.03
N GLU A 386 25.74 21.05 -25.92
CA GLU A 386 26.40 22.33 -26.21
C GLU A 386 27.59 22.61 -25.30
N LEU A 387 27.47 22.35 -23.99
CA LEU A 387 28.52 22.67 -23.00
C LEU A 387 29.70 21.69 -23.04
N THR A 388 29.45 20.43 -23.38
CA THR A 388 30.48 19.36 -23.35
C THR A 388 31.04 19.03 -24.72
N GLY A 389 30.35 19.42 -25.81
CA GLY A 389 30.66 18.99 -27.17
C GLY A 389 30.30 17.54 -27.47
N ASP A 390 29.69 16.81 -26.52
CA ASP A 390 29.29 15.43 -26.72
C ASP A 390 28.01 15.36 -27.57
N LYS A 391 28.13 14.80 -28.77
CA LYS A 391 26.98 14.54 -29.66
C LYS A 391 26.12 13.41 -29.10
N ILE A 392 24.87 13.71 -28.81
CA ILE A 392 23.86 12.74 -28.35
C ILE A 392 23.26 12.03 -29.56
N LEU A 393 23.35 10.70 -29.58
CA LEU A 393 22.82 9.85 -30.66
C LEU A 393 21.39 9.41 -30.35
N THR A 394 21.14 8.97 -29.11
CA THR A 394 19.83 8.54 -28.63
C THR A 394 19.61 8.97 -27.19
N SER A 395 18.34 9.11 -26.79
CA SER A 395 17.97 9.45 -25.43
C SER A 395 16.68 8.76 -25.01
N ASP A 396 16.64 8.23 -23.79
CA ASP A 396 15.45 7.63 -23.20
C ASP A 396 14.38 8.69 -22.87
N SER A 397 13.19 8.23 -22.47
CA SER A 397 12.16 9.10 -21.91
C SER A 397 12.65 9.82 -20.66
N LEU A 398 12.22 11.06 -20.47
CA LEU A 398 12.53 11.80 -19.25
C LEU A 398 11.84 11.15 -18.06
N ARG A 399 12.59 10.90 -17.00
CA ARG A 399 12.09 10.44 -15.71
C ARG A 399 12.35 11.49 -14.65
N ASP A 400 11.61 11.45 -13.57
CA ASP A 400 11.89 12.26 -12.38
C ASP A 400 11.51 11.48 -11.11
N ASN A 401 11.79 12.06 -9.95
CA ASN A 401 11.62 11.42 -8.65
C ASN A 401 10.42 11.95 -7.82
N LEU A 402 9.49 12.72 -8.39
CA LEU A 402 8.39 13.29 -7.61
C LEU A 402 7.53 12.21 -6.93
N SER A 403 7.16 11.16 -7.66
CA SER A 403 6.42 10.02 -7.09
C SER A 403 7.14 9.40 -5.89
N PHE A 404 8.47 9.28 -5.99
CA PHE A 404 9.29 8.77 -4.89
C PHE A 404 9.34 9.74 -3.71
N LEU A 405 9.54 11.04 -3.94
CA LEU A 405 9.55 12.05 -2.87
C LEU A 405 8.20 12.10 -2.14
N LEU A 406 7.09 12.08 -2.89
CA LEU A 406 5.73 12.01 -2.33
C LEU A 406 5.55 10.74 -1.50
N SER A 407 6.07 9.60 -1.97
CA SER A 407 5.99 8.35 -1.22
C SER A 407 6.64 8.41 0.17
N GLN A 408 7.85 8.99 0.26
CA GLN A 408 8.58 9.12 1.51
C GLN A 408 7.86 10.00 2.54
N VAL A 409 7.12 10.99 2.03
CA VAL A 409 6.40 11.96 2.83
C VAL A 409 5.06 11.41 3.30
N LEU A 410 4.24 10.92 2.37
CA LEU A 410 2.86 10.50 2.61
C LEU A 410 2.78 9.13 3.27
N PHE A 411 3.70 8.24 2.91
CA PHE A 411 3.68 6.83 3.27
C PHE A 411 4.96 6.44 3.98
N LYS A 412 5.36 7.21 5.01
CA LYS A 412 6.43 6.78 5.94
C LYS A 412 6.15 5.34 6.37
N ASP A 413 6.95 4.40 5.87
CA ASP A 413 6.79 2.97 6.13
C ASP A 413 7.03 2.71 7.61
N GLY A 414 5.97 2.75 8.42
CA GLY A 414 5.99 2.19 9.77
C GLY A 414 6.06 0.65 9.78
N PHE A 415 6.11 0.02 8.60
CA PHE A 415 5.99 -1.42 8.41
C PHE A 415 7.31 -2.12 8.06
N LYS A 416 8.36 -1.36 7.74
CA LYS A 416 9.74 -1.87 7.72
C LYS A 416 10.23 -1.89 9.16
N GLY A 417 10.27 -3.07 9.77
CA GLY A 417 10.91 -3.21 11.07
C GLY A 417 12.37 -2.77 10.94
N GLU A 418 12.82 -1.84 11.78
CA GLU A 418 14.25 -1.57 11.92
C GLU A 418 14.97 -2.88 12.26
N GLY A 419 15.97 -3.26 11.46
CA GLY A 419 16.71 -4.52 11.62
C GLY A 419 16.04 -5.78 11.06
N GLY A 420 14.99 -5.67 10.24
CA GLY A 420 14.38 -6.80 9.54
C GLY A 420 15.18 -7.29 8.33
N THR A 421 15.17 -8.60 8.07
CA THR A 421 15.77 -9.21 6.87
C THR A 421 14.82 -9.11 5.68
N GLU A 422 15.31 -8.72 4.51
CA GLU A 422 14.53 -8.74 3.26
C GLU A 422 14.94 -9.96 2.41
N VAL A 423 13.96 -10.70 1.89
CA VAL A 423 14.19 -11.87 1.04
C VAL A 423 13.53 -11.69 -0.32
N LEU A 424 14.29 -11.95 -1.39
CA LEU A 424 13.78 -11.95 -2.76
C LEU A 424 13.18 -13.33 -3.04
N VAL A 425 11.88 -13.37 -3.27
CA VAL A 425 11.12 -14.60 -3.49
C VAL A 425 10.69 -14.67 -4.95
N LYS A 426 10.96 -15.79 -5.62
CA LYS A 426 10.38 -16.13 -6.93
C LYS A 426 9.11 -16.95 -6.75
N SER A 427 7.98 -16.41 -7.17
CA SER A 427 6.68 -17.08 -7.22
C SER A 427 6.20 -17.10 -8.67
N GLY A 428 6.11 -18.29 -9.26
CA GLY A 428 5.86 -18.45 -10.70
C GLY A 428 6.91 -17.72 -11.55
N GLU A 429 6.44 -16.82 -12.42
CA GLU A 429 7.28 -16.00 -13.31
C GLU A 429 7.74 -14.67 -12.68
N LYS A 430 7.32 -14.37 -11.45
CA LYS A 430 7.59 -13.07 -10.80
C LYS A 430 8.56 -13.24 -9.63
N ALA A 431 9.39 -12.22 -9.42
CA ALA A 431 10.26 -12.12 -8.25
C ALA A 431 10.01 -10.79 -7.54
N PHE A 432 9.90 -10.83 -6.21
CA PHE A 432 9.60 -9.65 -5.39
C PHE A 432 10.21 -9.77 -3.98
N TRP A 433 10.45 -8.62 -3.36
CA TRP A 433 11.02 -8.54 -2.02
C TRP A 433 9.95 -8.73 -0.95
N VAL A 434 10.28 -9.51 0.08
CA VAL A 434 9.45 -9.76 1.26
C VAL A 434 10.24 -9.40 2.49
N SER A 435 9.69 -8.53 3.34
CA SER A 435 10.28 -8.14 4.61
C SER A 435 9.90 -9.15 5.70
N LEU A 436 10.88 -9.66 6.44
CA LEU A 436 10.69 -10.59 7.54
C LEU A 436 10.85 -9.88 8.89
N PRO A 437 10.12 -10.31 9.95
CA PRO A 437 10.28 -9.76 11.28
C PRO A 437 11.63 -10.17 11.87
N PRO A 438 12.19 -9.36 12.79
CA PRO A 438 13.37 -9.77 13.55
C PRO A 438 13.08 -11.07 14.34
N GLY A 439 14.03 -12.00 14.33
CA GLY A 439 13.92 -13.28 15.04
C GLY A 439 13.33 -14.44 14.25
N ILE A 440 12.78 -14.22 13.04
CA ILE A 440 12.50 -15.33 12.13
C ILE A 440 13.82 -15.89 11.59
N LYS A 441 13.95 -17.23 11.55
CA LYS A 441 15.10 -17.89 10.92
C LYS A 441 15.17 -17.46 9.45
N THR A 442 16.23 -16.73 9.11
CA THR A 442 16.55 -16.31 7.75
C THR A 442 16.62 -17.54 6.84
N PRO A 443 15.83 -17.59 5.75
CA PRO A 443 15.86 -18.72 4.84
C PRO A 443 17.16 -18.72 4.03
N GLN A 444 17.58 -19.90 3.58
CA GLN A 444 18.72 -20.03 2.67
C GLN A 444 18.32 -19.70 1.24
N VAL A 445 19.31 -19.32 0.42
CA VAL A 445 19.12 -19.25 -1.04
C VAL A 445 18.68 -20.62 -1.53
N ASP A 446 17.75 -20.63 -2.48
CA ASP A 446 17.08 -21.80 -3.02
C ASP A 446 16.08 -22.53 -2.10
N GLU A 447 15.92 -22.10 -0.84
CA GLU A 447 14.89 -22.63 0.07
C GLU A 447 13.47 -22.36 -0.47
N GLN A 448 12.61 -23.37 -0.40
CA GLN A 448 11.17 -23.21 -0.65
C GLN A 448 10.52 -22.65 0.61
N ILE A 449 9.79 -21.56 0.46
CA ILE A 449 9.16 -20.85 1.56
C ILE A 449 7.64 -20.82 1.40
N LEU A 450 6.99 -20.78 2.55
CA LEU A 450 5.56 -20.53 2.65
C LEU A 450 5.32 -19.56 3.81
N TYR A 451 4.96 -18.32 3.47
CA TYR A 451 4.70 -17.28 4.46
C TYR A 451 3.24 -16.85 4.41
N ARG A 452 2.62 -16.77 5.59
CA ARG A 452 1.41 -15.96 5.77
C ARG A 452 1.86 -14.54 6.02
N THR A 453 1.27 -13.59 5.31
CA THR A 453 1.56 -12.17 5.50
C THR A 453 0.31 -11.32 5.39
N THR A 454 0.42 -10.10 5.89
CA THR A 454 -0.50 -9.01 5.59
C THR A 454 0.20 -8.04 4.66
N TYR A 455 -0.42 -7.72 3.53
CA TYR A 455 -0.02 -6.61 2.70
C TYR A 455 -0.80 -5.35 3.07
N VAL A 456 -0.13 -4.22 2.90
CA VAL A 456 -0.70 -2.89 3.00
C VAL A 456 -0.31 -2.08 1.76
N PRO A 457 -1.14 -1.09 1.41
CA PRO A 457 -0.74 0.00 0.55
C PRO A 457 0.63 0.59 0.90
N SER A 458 1.54 0.72 -0.07
CA SER A 458 2.84 1.37 0.14
C SER A 458 3.32 2.01 -1.15
N ALA A 459 3.42 3.34 -1.16
CA ALA A 459 3.88 4.06 -2.35
C ALA A 459 5.41 4.06 -2.51
N SER A 460 6.15 3.69 -1.47
CA SER A 460 7.62 3.55 -1.50
C SER A 460 8.05 2.20 -2.08
N ALA A 461 7.14 1.22 -2.09
CA ALA A 461 7.35 -0.07 -2.73
C ALA A 461 7.18 0.03 -4.25
N VAL A 462 8.07 -0.65 -4.99
CA VAL A 462 8.05 -0.69 -6.47
C VAL A 462 6.69 -1.14 -7.01
N ASP A 463 6.04 -2.06 -6.32
CA ASP A 463 4.75 -2.63 -6.72
C ASP A 463 3.54 -1.83 -6.21
N GLY A 464 3.73 -0.76 -5.44
CA GLY A 464 2.65 0.04 -4.83
C GLY A 464 2.02 -0.59 -3.58
N VAL A 465 2.56 -1.73 -3.13
CA VAL A 465 2.16 -2.46 -1.93
C VAL A 465 3.39 -3.04 -1.24
N ALA A 466 3.35 -3.13 0.09
CA ALA A 466 4.40 -3.74 0.89
C ALA A 466 3.79 -4.75 1.87
N ASN A 467 4.55 -5.80 2.17
CA ASN A 467 4.17 -6.72 3.23
C ASN A 467 4.59 -6.15 4.59
N VAL A 468 3.78 -6.39 5.62
CA VAL A 468 4.09 -5.97 6.99
C VAL A 468 4.98 -7.02 7.64
N ALA A 469 6.25 -6.68 7.90
CA ALA A 469 7.23 -7.61 8.45
C ALA A 469 6.74 -8.27 9.75
N GLY A 470 6.24 -7.47 10.71
CA GLY A 470 5.71 -7.97 11.99
C GLY A 470 4.48 -8.89 11.89
N LEU A 471 3.83 -8.95 10.73
CA LEU A 471 2.69 -9.83 10.46
C LEU A 471 3.02 -10.94 9.46
N THR A 472 4.30 -11.12 9.16
CA THR A 472 4.80 -12.18 8.30
C THR A 472 5.28 -13.35 9.14
N GLU A 473 4.71 -14.53 8.94
CA GLU A 473 5.10 -15.75 9.65
C GLU A 473 5.15 -16.97 8.72
N LYS A 474 5.90 -18.01 9.11
CA LYS A 474 5.87 -19.31 8.41
C LYS A 474 4.48 -19.92 8.52
N TYR A 475 3.91 -20.31 7.39
CA TYR A 475 2.60 -20.96 7.35
C TYR A 475 2.79 -22.49 7.33
N PRO A 476 2.23 -23.23 8.32
CA PRO A 476 2.56 -24.64 8.51
C PRO A 476 1.64 -25.62 7.77
N ILE A 477 0.65 -25.13 7.01
CA ILE A 477 -0.41 -25.94 6.39
C ILE A 477 -0.35 -25.78 4.86
N SER A 478 -0.85 -26.79 4.14
CA SER A 478 -1.15 -26.69 2.71
C SER A 478 -2.02 -25.45 2.42
N PRO A 479 -1.51 -24.45 1.68
CA PRO A 479 -2.21 -23.20 1.47
C PRO A 479 -3.33 -23.38 0.44
N SER A 480 -4.36 -22.53 0.51
CA SER A 480 -5.27 -22.38 -0.62
C SER A 480 -4.56 -21.63 -1.75
N GLN A 481 -4.66 -22.12 -2.98
CA GLN A 481 -4.22 -21.43 -4.19
C GLN A 481 -4.93 -20.09 -4.36
N ILE A 482 -6.16 -19.95 -3.85
CA ILE A 482 -6.94 -18.70 -3.87
C ILE A 482 -6.26 -17.60 -3.05
N LEU A 483 -5.51 -17.97 -2.01
CA LEU A 483 -4.79 -17.06 -1.13
C LEU A 483 -3.35 -16.82 -1.58
N GLU A 484 -2.84 -17.54 -2.58
CA GLU A 484 -1.50 -17.29 -3.09
C GLU A 484 -1.46 -15.92 -3.77
N CYS A 485 -0.58 -15.04 -3.27
CA CYS A 485 -0.54 -13.65 -3.68
C CYS A 485 0.86 -13.20 -4.10
N THR A 486 0.87 -12.40 -5.16
CA THR A 486 1.98 -11.56 -5.60
C THR A 486 1.62 -10.09 -5.38
N PRO A 487 2.60 -9.17 -5.26
CA PRO A 487 2.32 -7.74 -5.09
C PRO A 487 1.36 -7.16 -6.14
N ILE A 488 1.42 -7.64 -7.39
CA ILE A 488 0.49 -7.21 -8.46
C ILE A 488 -0.95 -7.65 -8.16
N GLN A 489 -1.17 -8.89 -7.74
CA GLN A 489 -2.50 -9.38 -7.38
C GLN A 489 -3.06 -8.60 -6.17
N VAL A 490 -2.22 -8.33 -5.18
CA VAL A 490 -2.59 -7.53 -4.00
C VAL A 490 -2.93 -6.09 -4.39
N ARG A 491 -2.11 -5.44 -5.21
CA ARG A 491 -2.41 -4.08 -5.71
C ARG A 491 -3.73 -4.07 -6.46
N ASN A 492 -3.96 -5.04 -7.34
CA ASN A 492 -5.23 -5.16 -8.06
C ASN A 492 -6.40 -5.34 -7.08
N TYR A 493 -6.24 -6.16 -6.03
CA TYR A 493 -7.26 -6.28 -4.98
C TYR A 493 -7.58 -4.94 -4.33
N PHE A 494 -6.59 -4.13 -3.92
CA PHE A 494 -6.82 -2.79 -3.36
C PHE A 494 -7.36 -1.76 -4.37
N GLN A 495 -7.11 -1.94 -5.66
CA GLN A 495 -7.68 -1.05 -6.68
C GLN A 495 -9.17 -1.30 -6.91
N HIS A 496 -9.61 -2.55 -6.74
CA HIS A 496 -11.00 -2.98 -6.93
C HIS A 496 -11.79 -3.05 -5.62
N THR A 497 -11.13 -2.93 -4.47
CA THR A 497 -11.76 -2.94 -3.14
C THR A 497 -11.32 -1.72 -2.34
N ASN A 498 -12.19 -1.17 -1.50
CA ASN A 498 -11.83 -0.07 -0.60
C ASN A 498 -11.12 -0.57 0.68
N LYS A 499 -10.34 -1.66 0.60
CA LYS A 499 -9.68 -2.27 1.76
C LYS A 499 -8.26 -1.72 1.94
N SER A 500 -7.85 -1.56 3.19
CA SER A 500 -6.52 -1.03 3.55
C SER A 500 -5.50 -2.09 3.96
N SER A 501 -5.91 -3.36 4.02
CA SER A 501 -5.01 -4.49 4.23
C SER A 501 -5.56 -5.75 3.58
N PHE A 502 -4.67 -6.66 3.21
CA PHE A 502 -5.03 -7.93 2.61
C PHE A 502 -4.18 -9.05 3.20
N ASP A 503 -4.85 -10.09 3.70
CA ASP A 503 -4.21 -11.27 4.29
C ASP A 503 -4.10 -12.36 3.23
N CYS A 504 -2.88 -12.82 2.99
CA CYS A 504 -2.61 -13.79 1.93
C CYS A 504 -1.36 -14.62 2.21
N ILE A 505 -1.09 -15.58 1.33
CA ILE A 505 0.03 -16.50 1.39
C ILE A 505 1.04 -16.18 0.28
N ILE A 506 2.31 -16.06 0.65
CA ILE A 506 3.43 -16.03 -0.29
C ILE A 506 4.02 -17.43 -0.35
N ARG A 507 4.01 -18.03 -1.53
CA ARG A 507 4.68 -19.30 -1.84
C ARG A 507 5.73 -19.09 -2.92
N GLY A 508 6.94 -19.58 -2.70
CA GLY A 508 7.99 -19.47 -3.71
C GLY A 508 9.36 -19.94 -3.27
N LYS A 509 10.33 -19.69 -4.15
CA LYS A 509 11.74 -20.03 -3.95
C LYS A 509 12.56 -18.79 -3.62
N VAL A 510 13.41 -18.84 -2.61
CA VAL A 510 14.30 -17.72 -2.25
C VAL A 510 15.42 -17.60 -3.29
N LEU A 511 15.59 -16.41 -3.85
CA LEU A 511 16.66 -16.07 -4.78
C LEU A 511 17.81 -15.31 -4.13
N GLN A 512 17.50 -14.46 -3.15
CA GLN A 512 18.48 -13.58 -2.50
C GLN A 512 17.98 -13.19 -1.10
N VAL A 513 18.93 -12.90 -0.20
CA VAL A 513 18.69 -12.38 1.15
C VAL A 513 19.50 -11.09 1.32
N LYS A 514 18.89 -10.05 1.90
CA LYS A 514 19.51 -8.76 2.26
C LYS A 514 19.31 -8.46 3.75
N GLY A 515 20.28 -7.78 4.37
CA GLY A 515 20.23 -7.42 5.79
C GLY A 515 20.87 -8.47 6.71
N LEU A 516 21.94 -9.11 6.24
CA LEU A 516 22.94 -9.81 7.06
C LEU A 516 24.15 -8.89 7.26
#